data_AF-A0A1F3BDA1-F1
#
_entry.id   AF-A0A1F3BDA1-F1
#
_cell.length_a   1.000
_cell.length_b   1.000
_cell.length_c   1.000
_cell.angle_alpha   90.00
_cell.angle_beta   90.00
_cell.angle_gamma   90.00
#
_symmetry.space_group_name_H-M   'P 1'
#
loop_
_entity.id
_entity.type
_entity.pdbx_description
1 polymer ?
#
loop_
_entity_poly.entity_id
_entity_poly.type
_entity_poly.pdbx_seq_one_letter_code
_entity_poly.pdbx_strand_id
1 'polypeptide(L)'
;MVQRRLETMTPLNRDFIGYGKTIPRVRWPKGARLALTFAINYEAGAERSVPFGDQGAETYGEFPAYVTPPKRDLAIESIFEYETRCVARRRRGLMKRYSFSSWT
;
A
#
# COMPACT_ATOMS: atom_id res chain seq x y z
N MET A 1 -14.46 43.99 23.26
CA MET A 1 -14.67 42.66 23.86
C MET A 1 -15.26 41.77 22.78
N VAL A 2 -14.59 40.75 22.24
CA VAL A 2 -14.05 39.58 22.93
C VAL A 2 -12.81 39.07 22.17
N GLN A 3 -11.62 39.18 22.77
CA GLN A 3 -10.48 38.33 22.41
C GLN A 3 -10.68 36.99 23.12
N ARG A 4 -11.07 35.93 22.41
CA ARG A 4 -10.84 34.58 22.90
C ARG A 4 -9.40 34.22 22.58
N ARG A 5 -8.56 34.30 23.60
CA ARG A 5 -7.23 33.70 23.66
C ARG A 5 -7.41 32.20 23.40
N LEU A 6 -6.90 31.70 22.28
CA LEU A 6 -6.74 30.26 22.10
C LEU A 6 -5.55 29.86 22.98
N GLU A 7 -5.89 29.38 24.18
CA GLU A 7 -4.96 28.71 25.07
C GLU A 7 -4.32 27.55 24.31
N THR A 8 -3.01 27.44 24.45
CA THR A 8 -2.07 26.51 23.82
C THR A 8 -2.63 25.10 23.61
N MET A 9 -3.24 24.85 22.45
CA MET A 9 -3.34 23.50 21.91
C MET A 9 -1.93 23.10 21.49
N THR A 10 -1.40 22.01 22.07
CA THR A 10 -0.23 21.31 21.55
C THR A 10 -0.39 21.22 20.02
N PRO A 11 0.57 21.70 19.21
CA PRO A 11 0.39 21.68 17.77
C PRO A 11 0.11 20.24 17.37
N LEU A 12 -1.09 19.99 16.85
CA LEU A 12 -1.42 18.72 16.22
C LEU A 12 -0.32 18.51 15.18
N ASN A 13 0.50 17.47 15.32
CA ASN A 13 1.57 17.14 14.38
C ASN A 13 1.03 16.61 13.03
N ARG A 14 -0.15 17.08 12.64
CA ARG A 14 -0.90 16.69 11.45
C ARG A 14 -1.30 17.98 10.75
N ASP A 15 -0.88 18.09 9.50
CA ASP A 15 -1.37 19.11 8.60
C ASP A 15 -2.76 18.71 8.08
N PHE A 16 -3.79 19.41 8.55
CA PHE A 16 -5.17 19.24 8.09
C PHE A 16 -5.56 20.23 6.99
N ILE A 17 -4.68 21.17 6.64
CA ILE A 17 -4.96 22.23 5.66
C ILE A 17 -4.43 21.82 4.29
N GLY A 18 -3.23 21.25 4.23
CA GLY A 18 -2.54 20.92 2.99
C GLY A 18 -2.42 22.15 2.08
N TYR A 19 -2.72 22.01 0.79
CA TYR A 19 -2.67 23.13 -0.15
C TYR A 19 -3.78 24.18 0.03
N GLY A 20 -4.82 23.90 0.84
CA GLY A 20 -5.95 24.81 1.02
C GLY A 20 -6.58 25.26 -0.31
N LYS A 21 -6.89 26.55 -0.42
CA LYS A 21 -7.44 27.16 -1.66
C LYS A 21 -6.38 27.40 -2.74
N THR A 22 -5.09 27.27 -2.42
CA THR A 22 -3.98 27.64 -3.30
C THR A 22 -3.29 26.38 -3.82
N ILE A 23 -3.94 25.74 -4.79
CA ILE A 23 -3.44 24.50 -5.40
C ILE A 23 -2.27 24.85 -6.34
N PRO A 24 -1.11 24.17 -6.23
CA PRO A 24 0.02 24.43 -7.12
C PRO A 24 -0.33 24.07 -8.57
N ARG A 25 0.10 24.92 -9.50
CA ARG A 25 -0.02 24.61 -10.93
C ARG A 25 1.04 23.59 -11.32
N VAL A 26 0.64 22.34 -11.46
CA VAL A 26 1.54 21.27 -11.88
C VAL A 26 1.70 21.28 -13.42
N ARG A 27 2.94 21.15 -13.89
CA ARG A 27 3.26 21.01 -15.32
C ARG A 27 3.98 19.69 -15.53
N TRP A 28 3.29 18.72 -16.12
CA TRP A 28 3.88 17.43 -16.44
C TRP A 28 4.71 17.50 -17.73
N PRO A 29 5.70 16.62 -17.91
CA PRO A 29 6.44 16.51 -19.15
C PRO A 29 5.52 16.37 -20.36
N LYS A 30 5.94 16.94 -21.50
CA LYS A 30 5.18 16.95 -22.77
C LYS A 30 3.79 17.60 -22.69
N GLY A 31 3.54 18.41 -21.66
CA GLY A 31 2.23 19.06 -21.47
C GLY A 31 1.12 18.09 -21.09
N ALA A 32 1.45 16.93 -20.54
CA ALA A 32 0.46 15.95 -20.09
C ALA A 32 -0.46 16.56 -19.02
N ARG A 33 -1.73 16.13 -19.03
CA ARG A 33 -2.76 16.60 -18.10
C ARG A 33 -2.92 15.71 -16.87
N LEU A 34 -2.37 14.50 -16.92
CA LEU A 34 -2.44 13.49 -15.88
C LEU A 34 -1.08 12.79 -15.76
N ALA A 35 -0.63 12.56 -14.53
CA ALA A 35 0.43 11.62 -14.21
C ALA A 35 -0.23 10.35 -13.63
N LEU A 36 0.05 9.20 -14.24
CA LEU A 36 -0.46 7.90 -13.79
C LEU A 36 0.71 7.08 -13.27
N THR A 37 0.60 6.62 -12.02
CA THR A 37 1.59 5.78 -11.36
C THR A 37 0.95 4.44 -11.01
N PHE A 38 1.57 3.34 -11.43
CA PHE A 38 1.24 2.00 -10.94
C PHE A 38 2.22 1.65 -9.83
N ALA A 39 1.74 1.60 -8.59
CA ALA A 39 2.49 1.06 -7.47
C ALA A 39 2.24 -0.46 -7.43
N ILE A 40 3.30 -1.25 -7.35
CA ILE A 40 3.14 -2.69 -7.10
C ILE A 40 3.96 -3.11 -5.90
N ASN A 41 3.21 -3.58 -4.93
CA ASN A 41 3.69 -4.21 -3.73
C ASN A 41 4.25 -5.61 -4.04
N TYR A 42 5.27 -5.99 -3.27
CA TYR A 42 5.81 -7.33 -3.26
C TYR A 42 5.99 -7.70 -1.79
N GLU A 43 4.94 -8.28 -1.22
CA GLU A 43 4.81 -8.55 0.21
C GLU A 43 4.77 -10.06 0.49
N ALA A 44 4.47 -10.87 -0.54
CA ALA A 44 4.48 -12.32 -0.42
C ALA A 44 5.87 -12.88 -0.08
N GLY A 45 5.89 -13.70 0.97
CA GLY A 45 7.07 -14.16 1.69
C GLY A 45 7.38 -13.37 2.98
N ALA A 46 6.70 -12.26 3.23
CA ALA A 46 6.83 -11.43 4.43
C ALA A 46 5.50 -11.30 5.21
N GLU A 47 4.46 -12.00 4.80
CA GLU A 47 3.20 -12.10 5.52
C GLU A 47 3.37 -12.82 6.86
N ARG A 48 2.42 -12.58 7.78
CA ARG A 48 2.45 -13.24 9.08
C ARG A 48 2.36 -14.75 8.93
N SER A 49 3.27 -15.47 9.56
CA SER A 49 3.41 -16.90 9.36
C SER A 49 3.96 -17.60 10.59
N VAL A 50 3.20 -18.58 11.09
CA VAL A 50 3.54 -19.34 12.31
C VAL A 50 4.91 -20.05 12.20
N PRO A 51 5.30 -20.68 11.07
CA PRO A 51 6.65 -21.22 10.88
C PRO A 51 7.77 -20.20 11.06
N PHE A 52 7.52 -18.92 10.79
CA PHE A 52 8.50 -17.84 10.95
C PHE A 52 8.46 -17.18 12.34
N GLY A 53 7.68 -17.74 13.28
CA GLY A 53 7.66 -17.33 14.68
C GLY A 53 6.53 -16.35 15.04
N ASP A 54 5.65 -16.03 14.10
CA ASP A 54 4.51 -15.16 14.37
C ASP A 54 3.44 -15.85 15.24
N GLN A 55 2.74 -15.05 16.05
CA GLN A 55 1.71 -15.56 16.96
C GLN A 55 0.48 -16.14 16.23
N GLY A 56 0.35 -15.93 14.93
CA GLY A 56 -0.73 -16.45 14.11
C GLY A 56 -0.49 -16.17 12.62
N ALA A 57 -1.22 -16.89 11.77
CA ALA A 57 -1.19 -16.70 10.33
C ALA A 57 -1.73 -15.32 9.91
N GLU A 58 -1.45 -14.94 8.67
CA GLU A 58 -2.00 -13.75 8.04
C GLU A 58 -3.54 -13.81 8.02
N THR A 59 -4.15 -12.65 8.31
CA THR A 59 -5.60 -12.50 8.44
C THR A 59 -6.23 -11.80 7.25
N TYR A 60 -5.41 -11.14 6.44
CA TYR A 60 -5.84 -10.46 5.22
C TYR A 60 -5.62 -11.35 4.00
N GLY A 61 -6.67 -11.56 3.20
CA GLY A 61 -6.60 -12.38 2.00
C GLY A 61 -7.94 -12.47 1.27
N GLU A 62 -8.00 -13.35 0.27
CA GLU A 62 -9.21 -13.57 -0.56
C GLU A 62 -10.38 -14.15 0.26
N PHE A 63 -10.07 -14.88 1.32
CA PHE A 63 -11.04 -15.47 2.23
C PHE A 63 -10.86 -14.89 3.64
N PRO A 64 -11.93 -14.77 4.43
CA PRO A 64 -11.80 -14.48 5.86
C PRO A 64 -10.88 -15.49 6.52
N ALA A 65 -9.98 -15.05 7.39
CA ALA A 65 -9.20 -15.99 8.19
C ALA A 65 -10.11 -16.72 9.17
N TYR A 66 -10.13 -18.05 9.07
CA TYR A 66 -10.98 -18.92 9.89
C TYR A 66 -10.22 -19.59 11.04
N VAL A 67 -8.91 -19.44 11.11
CA VAL A 67 -8.07 -20.16 12.06
C VAL A 67 -7.88 -19.36 13.34
N THR A 68 -8.13 -20.01 14.48
CA THR A 68 -7.72 -19.49 15.78
C THR A 68 -6.19 -19.58 15.91
N PRO A 69 -5.52 -18.49 16.34
CA PRO A 69 -4.10 -18.54 16.67
C PRO A 69 -3.79 -19.66 17.68
N PRO A 70 -2.60 -20.30 17.64
CA PRO A 70 -1.46 -20.07 16.74
C PRO A 70 -1.35 -21.17 15.66
N LYS A 71 -2.39 -21.36 14.86
CA LYS A 71 -2.38 -22.35 13.77
C LYS A 71 -1.98 -21.71 12.45
N ARG A 72 -1.35 -22.51 11.59
CA ARG A 72 -1.10 -22.18 10.19
C ARG A 72 -2.41 -22.14 9.40
N ASP A 73 -2.46 -21.24 8.42
CA ASP A 73 -3.52 -21.19 7.41
C ASP A 73 -2.91 -21.49 6.05
N LEU A 74 -2.99 -22.76 5.63
CA LEU A 74 -2.42 -23.19 4.35
C LEU A 74 -3.16 -22.60 3.15
N ALA A 75 -4.44 -22.22 3.31
CA ALA A 75 -5.20 -21.58 2.24
C ALA A 75 -4.65 -20.18 2.00
N ILE A 76 -4.44 -19.40 3.06
CA ILE A 76 -3.84 -18.06 2.96
C ILE A 76 -2.40 -18.14 2.45
N GLU A 77 -1.56 -19.03 3.00
CA GLU A 77 -0.18 -19.21 2.52
C GLU A 77 -0.13 -19.52 1.01
N SER A 78 -1.06 -20.35 0.51
CA SER A 78 -1.13 -20.69 -0.92
C SER A 78 -1.42 -19.47 -1.82
N ILE A 79 -2.15 -18.48 -1.33
CA ILE A 79 -2.45 -17.23 -2.06
C ILE A 79 -1.17 -16.41 -2.19
N PHE A 80 -0.42 -16.21 -1.10
CA PHE A 80 0.86 -15.50 -1.12
C PHE A 80 1.89 -16.23 -2.00
N GLU A 81 1.95 -17.57 -1.93
CA GLU A 81 2.80 -18.35 -2.84
C GLU A 81 2.45 -18.12 -4.31
N TYR A 82 1.17 -18.00 -4.65
CA TYR A 82 0.76 -17.75 -6.02
C TYR A 82 1.25 -16.40 -6.56
N GLU A 83 1.34 -15.38 -5.71
CA GLU A 83 1.85 -14.07 -6.09
C GLU A 83 3.30 -14.15 -6.58
N THR A 84 4.16 -14.79 -5.81
CA THR A 84 5.59 -14.91 -6.13
C THR A 84 5.84 -15.88 -7.29
N ARG A 85 5.15 -17.02 -7.30
CA ARG A 85 5.38 -18.10 -8.28
C ARG A 85 4.81 -17.79 -9.66
N CYS A 86 3.69 -17.08 -9.71
CA CYS A 86 2.92 -16.90 -10.94
C CYS A 86 2.72 -15.43 -11.30
N VAL A 87 2.17 -14.62 -10.39
CA VAL A 87 1.75 -13.25 -10.69
C VAL A 87 2.94 -12.34 -11.02
N ALA A 88 4.05 -12.47 -10.29
CA ALA A 88 5.25 -11.65 -10.51
C ALA A 88 5.75 -11.71 -11.97
N ARG A 89 5.84 -12.91 -12.56
CA ARG A 89 6.23 -13.08 -13.96
C ARG A 89 5.19 -12.51 -14.92
N ARG A 90 3.89 -12.74 -14.68
CA ARG A 90 2.81 -12.23 -15.55
C ARG A 90 2.76 -10.71 -15.57
N ARG A 91 2.84 -10.07 -14.40
CA ARG A 91 2.93 -8.62 -14.24
C ARG A 91 4.13 -8.06 -14.99
N ARG A 92 5.32 -8.65 -14.82
CA ARG A 92 6.52 -8.25 -15.56
C ARG A 92 6.29 -8.32 -17.08
N GLY A 93 5.63 -9.37 -17.55
CA GLY A 93 5.25 -9.52 -18.96
C GLY A 93 4.33 -8.39 -19.46
N LEU A 94 3.30 -8.05 -18.68
CA LEU A 94 2.36 -6.98 -19.00
C LEU A 94 3.06 -5.62 -19.11
N MET A 95 3.91 -5.30 -18.15
CA MET A 95 4.67 -4.04 -18.14
C MET A 95 5.56 -3.90 -19.36
N LYS A 96 6.29 -4.97 -19.70
CA LYS A 96 7.14 -5.00 -20.90
C LYS A 96 6.31 -4.82 -22.17
N ARG A 97 5.14 -5.46 -22.26
CA ARG A 97 4.25 -5.38 -23.42
C ARG A 97 3.76 -3.95 -23.70
N TYR A 98 3.49 -3.19 -22.66
CA TYR A 98 3.00 -1.81 -22.77
C TYR A 98 4.10 -0.76 -22.55
N SER A 99 5.37 -1.17 -22.58
CA SER A 99 6.53 -0.28 -22.45
C SER A 99 6.45 0.65 -21.23
N PHE A 100 5.96 0.13 -20.10
CA PHE A 100 5.97 0.87 -18.86
C PHE A 100 7.41 1.20 -18.46
N SER A 101 7.68 2.49 -18.23
CA SER A 101 8.93 2.93 -17.64
C SER A 101 8.90 2.69 -16.12
N SER A 102 9.89 1.97 -15.59
CA SER A 102 10.13 1.87 -14.15
C SER A 102 11.05 3.00 -13.69
N TRP A 103 10.82 3.46 -12.47
CA TRP A 103 11.68 4.43 -11.76
C TRP A 103 12.55 3.70 -10.72
N THR A 104 13.21 2.63 -11.16
CA THR A 104 14.13 1.80 -10.37
C THR A 104 15.34 1.46 -11.22
#